data_AF-A0A6L6HP86-F1
#
_entry.id   AF-A0A6L6HP86-F1
#
_cell.length_a   1.000
_cell.length_b   1.000
_cell.length_c   1.000
_cell.angle_alpha   90.00
_cell.angle_beta   90.00
_cell.angle_gamma   90.00
#
_symmetry.space_group_name_H-M   'P 1'
#
loop_
_entity.id
_entity.type
_entity.pdbx_description
1 polymer ?
#
loop_
_entity_poly.entity_id
_entity_poly.type
_entity_poly.pdbx_seq_one_letter_code
_entity_poly.pdbx_strand_id
1 'polypeptide(L)'
;MTDNNNSAAAARQWLGQELDTLGLSERRVIDRLTGRQAISRDTNAAFDQTGGLGGRMADRVAAFGGSWPFIGAFLAFLTAWCILNLVLGRGAFDHYPFIFLNLVLSMLAAIQAPIIMMSQNRQGEKDRLAAAHDYEVNLKAELEIMALHEKLDRMRNDQLRQVMAQQQMQLDLLAEALRRLETRG
;
A
#
# COMPACT_ATOMS: atom_id res chain seq x y z
N MET A 1 -24.39 -20.60 2.64
CA MET A 1 -24.68 -20.60 4.10
C MET A 1 -23.55 -21.24 4.93
N THR A 2 -22.48 -21.77 4.32
CA THR A 2 -21.36 -22.46 4.98
C THR A 2 -20.15 -21.58 5.32
N ASP A 3 -19.97 -20.40 4.70
CA ASP A 3 -18.77 -19.56 4.91
C ASP A 3 -18.74 -18.83 6.25
N ASN A 4 -19.91 -18.45 6.79
CA ASN A 4 -19.98 -17.67 8.04
C ASN A 4 -19.46 -18.44 9.27
N ASN A 5 -19.53 -19.78 9.24
CA ASN A 5 -19.12 -20.61 10.37
C ASN A 5 -17.59 -20.74 10.46
N ASN A 6 -16.88 -20.77 9.33
CA ASN A 6 -15.43 -20.82 9.31
C ASN A 6 -14.80 -19.48 9.71
N SER A 7 -15.38 -18.37 9.25
CA SER A 7 -14.93 -17.03 9.64
C SER A 7 -15.13 -16.81 11.15
N ALA A 8 -16.25 -17.29 11.71
CA ALA A 8 -16.54 -17.24 13.16
C ALA A 8 -15.54 -18.03 14.00
N ALA A 9 -15.15 -19.22 13.53
CA ALA A 9 -14.14 -20.04 14.18
C ALA A 9 -12.76 -19.39 14.12
N ALA A 10 -12.36 -18.84 12.97
CA ALA A 10 -11.07 -18.17 12.79
C ALA A 10 -10.95 -16.90 13.65
N ALA A 11 -12.02 -16.09 13.74
CA ALA A 11 -12.06 -14.90 14.60
C ALA A 11 -11.87 -15.25 16.08
N ARG A 12 -12.56 -16.28 16.58
CA ARG A 12 -12.43 -16.74 17.97
C ARG A 12 -11.05 -17.35 18.25
N GLN A 13 -10.48 -18.06 17.28
CA GLN A 13 -9.19 -18.73 17.45
C GLN A 13 -8.00 -17.78 17.40
N TRP A 14 -8.05 -16.71 16.59
CA TRP A 14 -6.90 -15.83 16.34
C TRP A 14 -7.00 -14.46 16.99
N LEU A 15 -8.22 -13.94 17.22
CA LEU A 15 -8.43 -12.64 17.88
C LEU A 15 -9.06 -12.73 19.27
N GLY A 16 -9.51 -13.92 19.70
CA GLY A 16 -10.13 -14.10 21.02
C GLY A 16 -11.45 -13.33 21.21
N GLN A 17 -12.04 -12.81 20.14
CA GLN A 17 -13.30 -12.06 20.13
C GLN A 17 -14.35 -12.71 19.22
N GLU A 18 -15.63 -12.48 19.54
CA GLU A 18 -16.75 -12.91 18.70
C GLU A 18 -16.88 -12.02 17.47
N LEU A 19 -17.28 -12.61 16.34
CA LEU A 19 -17.33 -11.92 15.04
C LEU A 19 -18.26 -10.69 15.04
N ASP A 20 -19.15 -10.56 16.02
CA ASP A 20 -20.08 -9.43 16.22
C ASP A 20 -19.48 -8.20 16.90
N THR A 21 -18.30 -8.30 17.54
CA THR A 21 -17.61 -7.13 18.12
C THR A 21 -16.55 -6.53 17.20
N LEU A 22 -16.29 -7.17 16.06
CA LEU A 22 -15.30 -6.74 15.08
C LEU A 22 -15.87 -5.63 14.17
N GLY A 23 -15.08 -4.58 13.95
CA GLY A 23 -15.40 -3.51 13.02
C GLY A 23 -15.46 -4.01 11.57
N LEU A 24 -16.12 -3.23 10.70
CA LEU A 24 -16.31 -3.55 9.27
C LEU A 24 -14.99 -3.79 8.49
N SER A 25 -13.86 -3.31 9.03
CA SER A 25 -12.53 -3.51 8.46
C SER A 25 -11.95 -4.87 8.84
N GLU A 26 -12.08 -5.31 10.09
CA GLU A 26 -11.56 -6.59 10.59
C GLU A 26 -12.34 -7.78 9.99
N ARG A 27 -13.67 -7.66 9.89
CA ARG A 27 -14.51 -8.66 9.20
C ARG A 27 -14.05 -8.92 7.76
N ARG A 28 -13.64 -7.87 7.03
CA ARG A 28 -13.15 -8.00 5.64
C ARG A 28 -11.79 -8.69 5.56
N VAL A 29 -10.94 -8.55 6.56
CA VAL A 29 -9.62 -9.20 6.60
C VAL A 29 -9.78 -10.71 6.85
N ILE A 30 -10.63 -11.10 7.79
CA ILE A 30 -10.89 -12.53 8.10
C ILE A 30 -11.54 -13.25 6.92
N ASP A 31 -12.49 -12.60 6.24
CA ASP A 31 -13.15 -13.16 5.06
C ASP A 31 -12.15 -13.38 3.90
N ARG A 32 -11.19 -12.45 3.72
CA ARG A 32 -10.10 -12.58 2.73
C ARG A 32 -8.99 -13.55 3.15
N LEU A 33 -8.84 -13.88 4.43
CA LEU A 33 -7.87 -14.89 4.88
C LEU A 33 -8.44 -16.31 4.74
N THR A 34 -9.75 -16.47 4.89
CA THR A 34 -10.45 -17.76 4.76
C THR A 34 -10.64 -18.14 3.28
N GLY A 35 -10.92 -17.15 2.43
CA GLY A 35 -10.82 -17.30 0.99
C GLY A 35 -9.36 -17.22 0.57
N ARG A 36 -8.76 -18.33 0.18
CA ARG A 36 -7.39 -18.46 -0.38
C ARG A 36 -7.16 -17.67 -1.69
N GLN A 37 -7.78 -16.51 -1.87
CA GLN A 37 -7.59 -15.64 -3.02
C GLN A 37 -6.36 -14.78 -2.78
N ALA A 38 -5.37 -14.96 -3.65
CA ALA A 38 -4.17 -14.14 -3.67
C ALA A 38 -4.56 -12.66 -3.62
N ILE A 39 -4.08 -11.95 -2.59
CA ILE A 39 -4.10 -10.49 -2.48
C ILE A 39 -3.07 -9.91 -3.47
N SER A 40 -3.05 -10.43 -4.69
CA SER A 40 -2.39 -9.81 -5.83
C SER A 40 -3.51 -9.31 -6.73
N ARG A 41 -4.40 -8.51 -6.13
CA ARG A 41 -5.29 -7.68 -6.93
C ARG A 41 -4.42 -6.51 -7.34
N ASP A 42 -3.92 -6.57 -8.57
CA ASP A 42 -3.19 -5.49 -9.21
C ASP A 42 -4.01 -4.20 -9.07
N THR A 43 -3.61 -3.37 -8.09
CA THR A 43 -4.28 -2.12 -7.71
C THR A 43 -4.30 -1.15 -8.89
N ASN A 44 -3.38 -1.32 -9.84
CA ASN A 44 -3.32 -0.57 -11.09
C ASN A 44 -4.43 -0.97 -12.06
N ALA A 45 -4.74 -2.28 -12.17
CA ALA A 45 -5.76 -2.80 -13.08
C ALA A 45 -7.20 -2.37 -12.70
N ALA A 46 -7.47 -2.10 -11.42
CA ALA A 46 -8.76 -1.58 -10.98
C ALA A 46 -8.93 -0.07 -11.26
N PHE A 47 -7.84 0.69 -11.33
CA PHE A 47 -7.87 2.14 -11.57
C PHE A 47 -7.92 2.49 -13.06
N ASP A 48 -7.31 1.66 -13.91
CA ASP A 48 -7.33 1.85 -15.37
C ASP A 48 -8.72 1.59 -16.01
N GLN A 49 -9.58 0.80 -15.37
CA GLN A 49 -10.90 0.45 -15.91
C GLN A 49 -11.95 1.56 -15.79
N THR A 50 -11.75 2.54 -14.89
CA THR A 50 -12.66 3.69 -14.70
C THR A 50 -12.20 4.95 -15.44
N GLY A 51 -11.00 4.94 -16.04
CA GLY A 51 -10.46 6.04 -16.81
C GLY A 51 -11.09 6.13 -18.21
N GLY A 52 -12.22 6.82 -18.34
CA GLY A 52 -12.76 7.22 -19.63
C GLY A 52 -11.74 7.97 -20.50
N LEU A 53 -12.02 8.12 -21.80
CA LEU A 53 -11.11 8.69 -22.81
C LEU A 53 -10.41 10.01 -22.37
N GLY A 54 -11.10 10.85 -21.60
CA GLY A 54 -10.55 12.10 -21.06
C GLY A 54 -9.43 11.90 -20.04
N GLY A 55 -9.50 10.89 -19.17
CA GLY A 55 -8.46 10.58 -18.18
C GLY A 55 -7.15 10.15 -18.84
N ARG A 56 -7.24 9.38 -19.94
CA ARG A 56 -6.07 8.93 -20.71
C ARG A 56 -5.42 10.07 -21.51
N MET A 57 -6.20 11.06 -21.96
CA MET A 57 -5.69 12.26 -22.62
C MET A 57 -5.03 13.22 -21.63
N ALA A 58 -5.65 13.46 -20.48
CA ALA A 58 -5.09 14.31 -19.42
C ALA A 58 -3.71 13.81 -18.96
N ASP A 59 -3.54 12.49 -18.82
CA ASP A 59 -2.25 11.89 -18.44
C ASP A 59 -1.16 12.10 -19.46
N ARG A 60 -1.53 11.96 -20.73
CA ARG A 60 -0.60 12.15 -21.84
C ARG A 60 -0.19 13.62 -21.95
N VAL A 61 -1.12 14.55 -21.71
CA VAL A 61 -0.85 15.99 -21.68
C VAL A 61 0.00 16.37 -20.46
N ALA A 62 -0.28 15.82 -19.27
CA ALA A 62 0.52 16.07 -18.06
C ALA A 62 1.95 15.52 -18.20
N ALA A 63 2.10 14.31 -18.74
CA ALA A 63 3.41 13.70 -18.99
C ALA A 63 4.21 14.45 -20.07
N PHE A 64 3.54 14.94 -21.12
CA PHE A 64 4.21 15.67 -22.20
C PHE A 64 4.61 17.10 -21.78
N GLY A 65 3.70 17.82 -21.10
CA GLY A 65 3.93 19.19 -20.63
C GLY A 65 4.98 19.32 -19.53
N GLY A 66 5.23 18.25 -18.75
CA GLY A 66 6.25 18.21 -17.71
C GLY A 66 7.65 17.81 -18.18
N SER A 67 7.85 17.54 -19.47
CA SER A 67 9.14 17.06 -19.99
C SER A 67 10.13 18.22 -20.22
N TRP A 68 11.38 18.04 -19.76
CA TRP A 68 12.49 18.97 -20.00
C TRP A 68 12.67 19.41 -21.48
N PRO A 69 12.59 18.52 -22.49
CA PRO A 69 12.70 18.93 -23.90
C PRO A 69 11.52 19.80 -24.37
N PHE A 70 10.30 19.58 -23.86
CA PHE A 70 9.14 20.42 -24.19
C PHE A 70 9.34 21.86 -23.68
N ILE A 71 9.83 22.01 -22.45
CA ILE A 71 10.14 23.33 -21.86
C ILE A 71 11.19 24.06 -22.70
N GLY A 72 12.25 23.36 -23.12
CA GLY A 72 13.30 23.93 -23.99
C GLY A 72 12.78 24.38 -25.35
N ALA A 73 11.96 23.56 -26.02
CA ALA A 73 11.35 23.90 -27.31
C ALA A 73 10.37 25.07 -27.20
N PHE A 74 9.56 25.11 -26.13
CA PHE A 74 8.63 26.20 -25.85
C PHE A 74 9.36 27.52 -25.63
N LEU A 75 10.44 27.52 -24.84
CA LEU A 75 11.24 28.71 -24.61
C LEU A 75 11.92 29.20 -25.91
N ALA A 76 12.47 28.28 -26.70
CA ALA A 76 13.06 28.62 -28.00
C ALA A 76 12.04 29.25 -28.96
N PHE A 77 10.81 28.73 -29.00
CA PHE A 77 9.71 29.30 -29.76
C PHE A 77 9.36 30.72 -29.30
N LEU A 78 9.24 30.95 -27.99
CA LEU A 78 8.98 32.29 -27.44
C LEU A 78 10.10 33.28 -27.81
N THR A 79 11.36 32.87 -27.68
CA THR A 79 12.51 33.70 -28.06
C THR A 79 12.50 34.02 -29.55
N ALA A 80 12.24 33.02 -30.41
CA ALA A 80 12.14 33.22 -31.86
C ALA A 80 10.99 34.17 -32.23
N TRP A 81 9.83 34.05 -31.58
CA TRP A 81 8.68 34.94 -31.76
C TRP A 81 9.01 36.39 -31.40
N CYS A 82 9.66 36.61 -30.26
CA CYS A 82 10.09 37.93 -29.83
C CYS A 82 11.11 38.54 -30.81
N ILE A 83 12.11 37.76 -31.26
CA ILE A 83 13.11 38.22 -32.23
C ILE A 83 12.46 38.61 -33.56
N LEU A 84 11.56 37.77 -34.09
CA LEU A 84 10.86 38.02 -35.34
C LEU A 84 10.04 39.32 -35.29
N ASN A 85 9.27 39.52 -34.22
CA ASN A 85 8.45 40.73 -34.05
C ASN A 85 9.31 41.97 -33.77
N LEU A 86 10.46 41.84 -33.11
CA LEU A 86 11.39 42.95 -32.90
C LEU A 86 12.04 43.40 -34.23
N VAL A 87 12.41 42.44 -35.09
CA VAL A 87 13.01 42.71 -36.41
C VAL A 87 12.00 43.34 -37.38
N LEU A 88 10.73 42.91 -37.34
CA LEU A 88 9.66 43.51 -38.17
C LEU A 88 9.29 44.94 -37.76
N GLY A 89 9.67 45.37 -36.55
CA GLY A 89 9.47 46.74 -36.10
C GLY A 89 8.02 47.19 -36.25
N ARG A 90 7.79 48.39 -36.81
CA ARG A 90 6.45 49.00 -36.90
C ARG A 90 5.43 48.24 -37.76
N GLY A 91 5.86 47.25 -38.54
CA GLY A 91 4.98 46.34 -39.29
C GLY A 91 4.70 45.02 -38.57
N ALA A 92 5.21 44.84 -37.35
CA ALA A 92 5.03 43.63 -36.57
C ALA A 92 3.59 43.49 -36.07
N PHE A 93 3.11 42.26 -36.06
CA PHE A 93 1.80 41.90 -35.53
C PHE A 93 1.74 42.10 -34.00
N ASP A 94 2.85 41.88 -33.29
CA ASP A 94 2.95 42.01 -31.83
C ASP A 94 4.16 42.87 -31.45
N HIS A 95 4.03 44.19 -31.56
CA HIS A 95 5.11 45.12 -31.23
C HIS A 95 5.35 45.19 -29.71
N TYR A 96 6.59 45.53 -29.31
CA TYR A 96 6.91 45.76 -27.90
C TYR A 96 5.90 46.76 -27.29
N PRO A 97 5.16 46.39 -26.22
CA PRO A 97 5.49 45.42 -25.16
C PRO A 97 4.90 43.98 -25.28
N PHE A 98 4.58 43.48 -26.48
CA PHE A 98 4.09 42.11 -26.74
C PHE A 98 2.75 41.75 -26.06
N ILE A 99 1.71 42.53 -26.33
CA ILE A 99 0.38 42.38 -25.71
C ILE A 99 -0.27 41.04 -26.08
N PHE A 100 -0.10 40.58 -27.32
CA PHE A 100 -0.72 39.33 -27.78
C PHE A 100 -0.06 38.12 -27.11
N LEU A 101 1.27 38.10 -27.08
CA LEU A 101 2.01 37.05 -26.38
C LEU A 101 1.65 36.99 -24.90
N ASN A 102 1.56 38.16 -24.24
CA ASN A 102 1.17 38.25 -22.84
C ASN A 102 -0.22 37.65 -22.60
N LEU A 103 -1.21 38.01 -23.43
CA LEU A 103 -2.56 37.48 -23.35
C LEU A 103 -2.59 35.94 -23.48
N VAL A 104 -1.89 35.38 -24.47
CA VAL A 104 -1.82 33.93 -24.68
C VAL A 104 -1.17 33.23 -23.49
N LEU A 105 -0.07 33.75 -22.98
CA LEU A 105 0.61 33.19 -21.80
C LEU A 105 -0.27 33.24 -20.55
N SER A 106 -1.01 34.32 -20.33
CA SER A 106 -1.95 34.42 -19.22
C SER A 106 -3.09 33.41 -19.32
N MET A 107 -3.67 33.20 -20.51
CA MET A 107 -4.69 32.16 -20.71
C MET A 107 -4.12 30.76 -20.51
N LEU A 108 -2.91 30.50 -21.00
CA LEU A 108 -2.23 29.22 -20.82
C LEU A 108 -2.02 28.91 -19.33
N ALA A 109 -1.53 29.88 -18.56
CA ALA A 109 -1.34 29.76 -17.11
C ALA A 109 -2.67 29.53 -16.37
N ALA A 110 -3.75 30.21 -16.77
CA ALA A 110 -5.06 30.05 -16.15
C ALA A 110 -5.61 28.62 -16.31
N ILE A 111 -5.38 27.99 -17.46
CA ILE A 111 -5.80 26.60 -17.73
C ILE A 111 -4.85 25.57 -17.07
N GLN A 112 -3.58 25.93 -16.86
CA GLN A 112 -2.60 25.05 -16.22
C GLN A 112 -2.96 24.72 -14.77
N ALA A 113 -3.40 25.69 -13.97
CA ALA A 113 -3.68 25.46 -12.54
C ALA A 113 -4.75 24.37 -12.29
N PRO A 114 -5.92 24.38 -12.96
CA PRO A 114 -6.89 23.29 -12.86
C PRO A 114 -6.37 21.94 -13.36
N ILE A 115 -5.60 21.90 -14.46
CA ILE A 115 -5.03 20.65 -14.99
C ILE A 115 -4.04 20.05 -13.98
N ILE A 116 -3.18 20.88 -13.40
CA ILE A 116 -2.25 20.47 -12.34
C ILE A 116 -3.04 19.95 -11.13
N MET A 117 -4.09 20.67 -10.70
CA MET A 117 -4.93 20.24 -9.58
C MET A 117 -5.64 18.92 -9.85
N MET A 118 -6.16 18.70 -11.07
CA MET A 118 -6.78 17.43 -11.47
C MET A 118 -5.75 16.29 -11.48
N SER A 119 -4.54 16.53 -12.00
CA SER A 119 -3.45 15.56 -11.99
C SER A 119 -3.00 15.23 -10.56
N GLN A 120 -2.90 16.24 -9.68
CA GLN A 120 -2.55 16.07 -8.28
C GLN A 120 -3.62 15.30 -7.51
N ASN A 121 -4.90 15.64 -7.68
CA ASN A 121 -6.00 14.93 -7.04
C ASN A 121 -5.98 13.44 -7.40
N ARG A 122 -5.72 13.13 -8.66
CA ARG A 122 -5.65 11.75 -9.14
C ARG A 122 -4.43 10.99 -8.63
N GLN A 123 -3.27 11.66 -8.52
CA GLN A 123 -2.09 11.04 -7.88
C GLN A 123 -2.35 10.80 -6.39
N GLY A 124 -2.96 11.75 -5.68
CA GLY A 124 -3.32 11.57 -4.27
C GLY A 124 -4.31 10.42 -4.02
N GLU A 125 -5.24 10.17 -4.94
CA GLU A 125 -6.12 8.99 -4.87
C GLU A 125 -5.35 7.67 -5.03
N LYS A 126 -4.39 7.60 -5.96
CA LYS A 126 -3.52 6.44 -6.14
C LYS A 126 -2.64 6.21 -4.92
N ASP A 127 -2.01 7.27 -4.40
CA ASP A 127 -1.14 7.22 -3.22
C ASP A 127 -1.94 6.74 -1.99
N ARG A 128 -3.18 7.20 -1.82
CA ARG A 128 -4.06 6.75 -0.74
C ARG A 128 -4.41 5.26 -0.85
N LEU A 129 -4.68 4.77 -2.05
CA LEU A 129 -4.95 3.34 -2.28
C LEU A 129 -3.72 2.48 -2.03
N ALA A 130 -2.55 2.92 -2.48
CA ALA A 130 -1.28 2.23 -2.22
C ALA A 130 -1.01 2.15 -0.70
N ALA A 131 -1.15 3.27 0.02
CA ALA A 131 -0.97 3.32 1.47
C ALA A 131 -1.96 2.40 2.21
N ALA A 132 -3.23 2.33 1.77
CA ALA A 132 -4.21 1.43 2.36
C ALA A 132 -3.87 -0.05 2.13
N HIS A 133 -3.33 -0.39 0.95
CA HIS A 133 -2.87 -1.73 0.65
C HIS A 133 -1.64 -2.11 1.47
N ASP A 134 -0.66 -1.22 1.58
CA ASP A 134 0.56 -1.44 2.38
C ASP A 134 0.21 -1.65 3.86
N TYR A 135 -0.77 -0.89 4.38
CA TYR A 135 -1.30 -1.10 5.72
C TYR A 135 -1.92 -2.50 5.90
N GLU A 136 -2.73 -2.96 4.92
CA GLU A 136 -3.34 -4.31 4.96
C GLU A 136 -2.27 -5.41 4.95
N VAL A 137 -1.23 -5.27 4.13
CA VAL A 137 -0.10 -6.21 4.08
C VAL A 137 0.67 -6.21 5.40
N ASN A 138 0.96 -5.05 5.97
CA ASN A 138 1.69 -4.95 7.23
C ASN A 138 0.91 -5.58 8.39
N LEU A 139 -0.40 -5.31 8.48
CA LEU A 139 -1.27 -5.91 9.49
C LEU A 139 -1.30 -7.44 9.35
N LYS A 140 -1.38 -7.96 8.12
CA LYS A 140 -1.32 -9.39 7.86
C LYS A 140 0.01 -10.00 8.32
N ALA A 141 1.13 -9.35 8.02
CA ALA A 141 2.45 -9.80 8.45
C ALA A 141 2.57 -9.82 9.98
N GLU A 142 2.04 -8.81 10.67
CA GLU A 142 2.00 -8.74 12.13
C GLU A 142 1.20 -9.90 12.74
N LEU A 143 0.02 -10.21 12.19
CA LEU A 143 -0.80 -11.35 12.60
C LEU A 143 -0.08 -12.69 12.39
N GLU A 144 0.60 -12.87 11.25
CA GLU A 144 1.39 -14.07 10.97
C GLU A 144 2.55 -14.23 11.96
N ILE A 145 3.22 -13.14 12.32
CA ILE A 145 4.29 -13.14 13.35
C ILE A 145 3.73 -13.53 14.72
N MET A 146 2.59 -12.96 15.14
CA MET A 146 1.95 -13.33 16.41
C MET A 146 1.57 -14.81 16.44
N ALA A 147 0.98 -15.34 15.36
CA ALA A 147 0.63 -16.74 15.26
C ALA A 147 1.85 -17.67 15.32
N LEU A 148 2.97 -17.26 14.68
CA LEU A 148 4.25 -17.97 14.77
C LEU A 148 4.81 -17.94 16.20
N HIS A 149 4.74 -16.81 16.89
CA HIS A 149 5.19 -16.66 18.27
C HIS A 149 4.42 -17.61 19.21
N GLU A 150 3.09 -17.63 19.10
CA GLU A 150 2.27 -18.52 19.93
C GLU A 150 2.54 -20.00 19.64
N LYS A 151 2.79 -20.36 18.37
CA LYS A 151 3.21 -21.72 18.02
C LYS A 151 4.57 -22.07 18.64
N LEU A 152 5.52 -21.14 18.61
CA LEU A 152 6.83 -21.31 19.23
C LEU A 152 6.71 -21.51 20.75
N ASP A 153 5.92 -20.69 21.42
CA ASP A 153 5.70 -20.77 22.87
C ASP A 153 5.04 -22.09 23.27
N ARG A 154 4.05 -22.56 22.48
CA ARG A 154 3.46 -23.89 22.68
C ARG A 154 4.50 -25.00 22.57
N MET A 155 5.31 -25.00 21.51
CA MET A 155 6.37 -26.01 21.34
C MET A 155 7.40 -25.95 22.48
N ARG A 156 7.81 -24.74 22.89
CA ARG A 156 8.74 -24.54 24.01
C ARG A 156 8.16 -25.08 25.32
N ASN A 157 6.90 -24.80 25.61
CA ASN A 157 6.23 -25.29 26.83
C ASN A 157 6.08 -26.81 26.82
N ASP A 158 5.80 -27.42 25.68
CA ASP A 158 5.74 -28.88 25.53
C ASP A 158 7.10 -29.53 25.73
N GLN A 159 8.17 -28.95 25.16
CA GLN A 159 9.54 -29.39 25.39
C GLN A 159 9.95 -29.28 26.87
N LEU A 160 9.62 -28.16 27.53
CA LEU A 160 9.89 -28.00 28.97
C LEU A 160 9.15 -29.05 29.81
N ARG A 161 7.88 -29.34 29.49
CA ARG A 161 7.12 -30.40 30.16
C ARG A 161 7.75 -31.78 29.97
N GLN A 162 8.24 -32.09 28.77
CA GLN A 162 8.94 -33.35 28.50
C GLN A 162 10.24 -33.48 29.31
N VAL A 163 11.05 -32.42 29.36
CA VAL A 163 12.31 -32.42 30.14
C VAL A 163 12.03 -32.59 31.63
N MET A 164 11.04 -31.90 32.18
CA MET A 164 10.64 -32.05 33.59
C MET A 164 10.16 -33.47 33.91
N ALA A 165 9.37 -34.08 33.02
CA ALA A 165 8.94 -35.47 33.17
C ALA A 165 10.12 -36.45 33.16
N GLN A 166 11.11 -36.24 32.29
CA GLN A 166 12.34 -37.05 32.26
C GLN A 166 13.15 -36.90 33.56
N GLN A 167 13.29 -35.68 34.09
CA GLN A 167 13.99 -35.45 35.34
C GLN A 167 13.30 -36.13 36.53
N GLN A 168 11.96 -36.05 36.60
CA GLN A 168 11.20 -36.70 37.66
C GLN A 168 11.40 -38.22 37.63
N MET A 169 11.37 -38.82 36.44
CA MET A 169 11.63 -40.26 36.27
C MET A 169 13.05 -40.65 36.73
N GLN A 170 14.06 -39.82 36.45
CA GLN A 170 15.43 -40.05 36.93
C GLN A 170 15.53 -39.96 38.46
N LEU A 171 14.87 -38.99 39.09
CA LEU A 171 14.83 -38.85 40.54
C LEU A 171 14.15 -40.04 41.22
N ASP A 172 13.03 -40.52 40.66
CA ASP A 172 12.31 -41.68 41.19
C ASP A 172 13.18 -42.95 41.11
N LEU A 173 13.91 -43.14 40.00
CA LEU A 173 14.86 -44.26 39.85
C LEU A 173 16.01 -44.20 40.85
N LEU A 174 16.57 -43.00 41.11
CA LEU A 174 17.62 -42.81 42.11
C LEU A 174 17.09 -43.07 43.53
N ALA A 175 15.90 -42.58 43.86
CA ALA A 175 15.27 -42.81 45.16
C ALA A 175 15.02 -44.31 45.42
N GLU A 176 14.56 -45.03 44.40
CA GLU A 176 14.36 -46.47 44.48
C GLU A 176 15.69 -47.23 44.63
N ALA A 177 16.74 -46.84 43.89
CA ALA A 177 18.06 -47.43 44.02
C ALA A 177 18.65 -47.23 45.44
N LEU A 178 18.50 -46.04 46.02
CA LEU A 178 18.93 -45.75 47.39
C LEU A 178 18.16 -46.61 48.41
N ARG A 179 16.83 -46.73 48.29
CA ARG A 179 16.03 -47.62 49.16
C ARG A 179 16.47 -49.08 49.10
N ARG A 180 16.85 -49.57 47.92
CA ARG A 180 17.35 -50.94 47.74
C ARG A 180 18.71 -51.18 48.39
N LEU A 181 19.54 -50.15 48.50
CA LEU A 181 20.81 -50.23 49.23
C LEU A 181 20.57 -50.22 50.74
N GLU A 182 19.67 -49.36 51.22
CA GLU A 182 19.32 -49.23 52.64
C GLU A 182 18.64 -50.49 53.20
N THR A 183 17.85 -51.19 52.39
CA THR A 183 17.21 -52.47 52.78
C THR A 183 18.15 -53.68 52.76
N ARG A 184 19.36 -53.53 52.22
CA ARG A 184 20.38 -54.59 52.13
C ARG A 184 21.53 -54.45 53.14
N GLY A 185 21.65 -53.30 53.80
CA GLY A 185 22.60 -53.05 54.90
C GLY A 185 21.99 -53.37 56.25
#